data_AF-F7NR56-F1
#
_entry.id   AF-F7NR56-F1
#
_cell.length_a   1.000
_cell.length_b   1.000
_cell.length_c   1.000
_cell.angle_alpha   90.00
_cell.angle_beta   90.00
_cell.angle_gamma   90.00
#
_symmetry.space_group_name_H-M   'P 1'
#
loop_
_entity.id
_entity.type
_entity.pdbx_description
1 polymer ?
#
loop_
_entity_poly.entity_id
_entity_poly.type
_entity_poly.pdbx_seq_one_letter_code
_entity_poly.pdbx_strand_id
1 'polypeptide(L)'
;MDYQVQTIQQLRQYIIGLRKSAGLTQKAAGELLGLTQQGYQRLEASPEIVSVERMMKILQVFNASLIVRENKKPESKSQIRELPGSGNLYKPNPLASKTADTDLQSPNLHSKEKTPTLIKTPTGKKGEW
;
A
#
# COMPACT_ATOMS: atom_id res chain seq x y z
N MET A 1 -16.46 -20.27 -4.85
CA MET A 1 -15.13 -20.00 -5.43
C MET A 1 -14.64 -18.70 -4.83
N ASP A 2 -13.39 -18.66 -4.37
CA ASP A 2 -12.85 -17.50 -3.67
C ASP A 2 -11.88 -16.78 -4.59
N TYR A 3 -12.08 -15.47 -4.75
CA TYR A 3 -11.26 -14.63 -5.61
C TYR A 3 -10.48 -13.64 -4.77
N GLN A 4 -9.17 -13.57 -5.00
CA GLN A 4 -8.36 -12.56 -4.34
C GLN A 4 -8.50 -11.21 -5.05
N VAL A 5 -8.83 -10.18 -4.29
CA VAL A 5 -8.89 -8.80 -4.74
C VAL A 5 -7.66 -8.06 -4.22
N GLN A 6 -6.76 -7.67 -5.11
CA GLN A 6 -5.50 -6.97 -4.78
C GLN A 6 -5.52 -5.50 -5.20
N THR A 7 -6.40 -5.11 -6.13
CA THR A 7 -6.46 -3.74 -6.65
C THR A 7 -7.90 -3.23 -6.74
N ILE A 8 -8.06 -1.90 -6.75
CA ILE A 8 -9.36 -1.25 -6.94
C ILE A 8 -9.97 -1.59 -8.31
N GLN A 9 -9.13 -1.68 -9.35
CA GLN A 9 -9.61 -2.07 -10.69
C GLN A 9 -10.16 -3.50 -10.70
N GLN A 10 -9.53 -4.43 -9.97
CA GLN A 10 -10.07 -5.78 -9.79
C GLN A 10 -11.41 -5.74 -9.04
N LEU A 11 -11.49 -5.02 -7.92
CA LEU A 11 -12.72 -4.86 -7.15
C LEU A 11 -13.88 -4.37 -8.03
N ARG A 12 -13.61 -3.35 -8.85
CA ARG A 12 -14.56 -2.82 -9.83
C ARG A 12 -15.07 -3.91 -10.79
N GLN A 13 -14.18 -4.70 -11.38
CA GLN A 13 -14.58 -5.79 -12.27
C GLN A 13 -15.42 -6.84 -11.54
N TYR A 14 -15.09 -7.16 -10.29
CA TYR A 14 -15.88 -8.10 -9.49
C TYR A 14 -17.29 -7.57 -9.20
N ILE A 15 -17.45 -6.30 -8.83
CA ILE A 15 -18.79 -5.71 -8.58
C ILE A 15 -19.65 -5.76 -9.85
N ILE A 16 -19.07 -5.42 -11.01
CA ILE A 16 -19.77 -5.51 -12.31
C ILE A 16 -20.16 -6.96 -12.62
N GLY A 17 -19.24 -7.90 -12.40
CA GLY A 17 -19.47 -9.34 -12.59
C GLY A 17 -20.59 -9.87 -11.69
N LEU A 18 -20.54 -9.55 -10.40
CA LEU A 18 -21.55 -9.93 -9.40
C LEU A 18 -22.94 -9.41 -9.76
N ARG A 19 -23.05 -8.13 -10.16
CA ARG A 19 -24.33 -7.58 -10.62
C ARG A 19 -24.86 -8.36 -11.83
N LYS A 20 -24.00 -8.63 -12.82
CA LYS A 20 -24.38 -9.38 -14.02
C LYS A 20 -24.80 -10.81 -13.69
N SER A 21 -24.09 -11.50 -12.81
CA SER A 21 -24.46 -12.85 -12.37
C SER A 21 -25.75 -12.88 -11.57
N ALA A 22 -26.08 -11.79 -10.86
CA ALA A 22 -27.37 -11.61 -10.21
C ALA A 22 -28.51 -11.23 -11.18
N GLY A 23 -28.23 -11.06 -12.47
CA GLY A 23 -29.24 -10.70 -13.49
C GLY A 23 -29.77 -9.27 -13.36
N LEU A 24 -29.09 -8.39 -12.60
CA LEU A 24 -29.58 -7.05 -12.31
C LEU A 24 -29.07 -6.01 -13.31
N THR A 25 -29.96 -5.10 -13.72
CA THR A 25 -29.56 -3.87 -14.41
C THR A 25 -28.94 -2.88 -13.42
N GLN A 26 -28.21 -1.88 -13.90
CA GLN A 26 -27.69 -0.81 -13.04
C GLN A 26 -28.81 -0.06 -12.29
N LYS A 27 -29.95 0.13 -12.94
CA LYS A 27 -31.13 0.77 -12.34
C LYS A 27 -31.70 -0.09 -11.21
N ALA A 28 -31.95 -1.38 -11.47
CA ALA A 28 -32.49 -2.30 -10.47
C ALA A 28 -31.55 -2.48 -9.27
N ALA A 29 -30.24 -2.60 -9.51
CA ALA A 29 -29.25 -2.66 -8.44
C ALA A 29 -29.22 -1.37 -7.62
N GLY A 30 -29.32 -0.21 -8.27
CA GLY A 30 -29.46 1.08 -7.60
C GLY A 30 -30.69 1.15 -6.70
N GLU A 31 -31.86 0.76 -7.21
CA GLU A 31 -33.13 0.75 -6.46
C GLU A 31 -33.04 -0.12 -5.19
N LEU A 32 -32.47 -1.34 -5.30
CA LEU A 32 -32.25 -2.22 -4.14
C LEU A 32 -31.29 -1.63 -3.10
N LEU A 33 -30.38 -0.75 -3.53
CA LEU A 33 -29.40 -0.08 -2.67
C LEU A 33 -29.84 1.31 -2.19
N GLY A 34 -31.06 1.73 -2.55
CA GLY A 34 -31.59 3.07 -2.26
C GLY A 34 -30.81 4.18 -2.98
N LEU A 35 -30.34 3.92 -4.20
CA LEU A 35 -29.54 4.82 -5.03
C LEU A 35 -30.26 5.12 -6.34
N THR A 36 -30.00 6.31 -6.90
CA THR A 36 -30.37 6.59 -8.29
C THR A 36 -29.51 5.77 -9.25
N GLN A 37 -29.96 5.61 -10.49
CA GLN A 37 -29.17 4.92 -11.53
C GLN A 37 -27.78 5.54 -11.72
N GLN A 38 -27.70 6.88 -11.76
CA GLN A 38 -26.42 7.60 -11.86
C GLN A 38 -25.55 7.39 -10.61
N GLY A 39 -26.16 7.37 -9.42
CA GLY A 39 -25.46 7.07 -8.17
C GLY A 39 -24.84 5.66 -8.20
N TYR A 40 -25.58 4.67 -8.70
CA TYR A 40 -25.06 3.33 -8.88
C TYR A 40 -23.98 3.23 -9.97
N GLN A 41 -24.10 3.98 -11.08
CA GLN A 41 -23.03 4.07 -12.09
C GLN A 41 -21.74 4.63 -11.52
N ARG A 42 -21.81 5.69 -10.70
CA ARG A 42 -20.64 6.25 -10.02
C ARG A 42 -20.01 5.25 -9.06
N LEU A 43 -20.83 4.46 -8.37
CA LEU A 43 -20.37 3.38 -7.50
C LEU A 43 -19.60 2.31 -8.28
N GLU A 44 -20.11 1.85 -9.43
CA GLU A 44 -19.37 0.92 -10.29
C GLU A 44 -18.12 1.55 -10.92
N ALA A 45 -18.05 2.87 -11.06
CA ALA A 45 -16.87 3.56 -11.56
C ALA A 45 -15.76 3.67 -10.49
N SER A 46 -16.16 3.96 -9.25
CA SER A 46 -15.28 4.24 -8.11
C SER A 46 -15.77 3.54 -6.85
N PRO A 47 -15.50 2.24 -6.66
CA PRO A 47 -15.91 1.50 -5.47
C PRO A 47 -15.12 1.88 -4.19
N GLU A 48 -14.02 2.61 -4.32
CA GLU A 48 -13.18 3.06 -3.19
C GLU A 48 -13.82 4.16 -2.35
N ILE A 49 -14.81 4.89 -2.88
CA ILE A 49 -15.49 5.98 -2.18
C ILE A 49 -16.68 5.52 -1.34
N VAL A 50 -17.10 4.24 -1.47
CA VAL A 50 -18.21 3.73 -0.68
C VAL A 50 -17.74 3.31 0.71
N SER A 51 -18.60 3.54 1.71
CA SER A 51 -18.32 3.04 3.06
C SER A 51 -18.28 1.50 3.06
N VAL A 52 -17.52 0.93 3.99
CA VAL A 52 -17.48 -0.53 4.19
C VAL A 52 -18.89 -1.08 4.48
N GLU A 53 -19.70 -0.36 5.26
CA GLU A 53 -21.10 -0.76 5.51
C GLU A 53 -21.91 -0.87 4.21
N ARG A 54 -21.77 0.10 3.30
CA ARG A 54 -22.45 0.05 2.00
C ARG A 54 -21.86 -1.06 1.12
N MET A 55 -20.56 -1.32 1.19
CA MET A 55 -19.94 -2.48 0.53
C MET A 55 -20.58 -3.80 0.99
N MET A 56 -20.77 -3.97 2.29
CA MET A 56 -21.41 -5.18 2.83
C MET A 56 -22.85 -5.35 2.33
N LYS A 57 -23.63 -4.26 2.22
CA LYS A 57 -24.98 -4.28 1.64
C LYS A 57 -24.97 -4.68 0.17
N ILE A 58 -24.00 -4.18 -0.62
CA ILE A 58 -23.85 -4.54 -2.04
C ILE A 58 -23.58 -6.03 -2.18
N LEU A 59 -22.65 -6.57 -1.40
CA LEU A 59 -22.34 -8.00 -1.40
C LEU A 59 -23.58 -8.82 -1.05
N GLN A 60 -24.35 -8.42 -0.03
CA GLN A 60 -25.60 -9.08 0.34
C GLN A 60 -26.64 -9.09 -0.81
N VAL A 61 -26.87 -7.94 -1.46
CA VAL A 61 -27.79 -7.82 -2.60
C VAL A 61 -27.37 -8.72 -3.77
N PHE A 62 -26.07 -8.93 -3.95
CA PHE A 62 -25.53 -9.78 -5.01
C PHE A 62 -25.25 -11.23 -4.57
N ASN A 63 -25.76 -11.66 -3.42
CA ASN A 63 -25.53 -12.99 -2.85
C ASN A 63 -24.03 -13.37 -2.77
N ALA A 64 -23.20 -12.41 -2.40
CA ALA A 64 -21.76 -12.53 -2.23
C ALA A 64 -21.35 -12.23 -0.78
N SER A 65 -20.13 -12.63 -0.41
CA SER A 65 -19.56 -12.44 0.93
C SER A 65 -18.08 -12.04 0.85
N LEU A 66 -17.61 -11.32 1.86
CA LEU A 66 -16.20 -11.01 2.05
C LEU A 66 -15.55 -12.06 2.95
N ILE A 67 -14.37 -12.56 2.56
CA ILE A 67 -13.55 -13.46 3.39
C ILE A 67 -12.32 -12.72 3.85
N VAL A 68 -12.08 -12.68 5.17
CA VAL A 68 -10.86 -12.14 5.78
C VAL A 68 -9.94 -13.31 6.11
N ARG A 69 -8.68 -13.23 5.68
CA ARG A 69 -7.63 -14.23 5.99
C ARG A 69 -6.40 -13.53 6.53
N GLU A 70 -5.80 -14.11 7.56
CA GLU A 70 -4.50 -13.68 8.05
C GLU A 70 -3.41 -14.24 7.13
N ASN A 71 -2.53 -13.35 6.64
CA ASN A 71 -1.37 -13.77 5.86
C ASN A 71 -0.24 -14.13 6.83
N LYS A 72 0.39 -15.30 6.64
CA LYS A 72 1.60 -15.64 7.39
C LYS A 72 2.66 -14.58 7.08
N LYS A 73 3.20 -13.96 8.14
CA LYS A 73 4.34 -13.04 8.03
C LYS A 73 5.48 -13.79 7.33
N PRO A 74 6.13 -13.23 6.29
CA PRO A 74 7.27 -13.89 5.70
C PRO A 74 8.31 -14.07 6.80
N GLU A 75 8.59 -15.31 7.13
CA GLU A 75 9.62 -15.69 8.08
C GLU A 75 10.91 -15.12 7.52
N SER A 76 11.45 -14.10 8.17
CA SER A 76 12.74 -13.51 7.81
C SER A 76 13.78 -14.60 7.98
N LYS A 77 14.01 -15.40 6.93
CA LYS A 77 15.20 -16.21 6.81
C LYS A 77 16.35 -15.22 6.69
N SER A 78 16.88 -14.80 7.83
CA SER A 78 18.15 -14.11 7.92
C SER A 78 19.17 -15.02 7.23
N GLN A 79 19.45 -14.74 5.96
CA GLN A 79 20.58 -15.31 5.26
C GLN A 79 21.82 -14.74 5.94
N ILE A 80 22.25 -15.39 7.02
CA ILE A 80 23.64 -15.31 7.45
C ILE A 80 24.41 -15.90 6.26
N ARG A 81 24.94 -15.03 5.41
CA ARG A 81 25.99 -15.42 4.47
C ARG A 81 27.20 -15.77 5.33
N GLU A 82 27.37 -17.04 5.65
CA GLU A 82 28.63 -17.52 6.17
C GLU A 82 29.71 -17.24 5.13
N LEU A 83 30.64 -16.34 5.45
CA LEU A 83 31.87 -16.14 4.70
C LEU A 83 32.71 -17.42 4.84
N PRO A 84 33.06 -18.12 3.74
CA PRO A 84 33.98 -19.24 3.84
C PRO A 84 35.39 -18.68 4.09
N GLY A 85 35.92 -18.86 5.30
CA GLY A 85 37.34 -18.67 5.55
C GLY A 85 37.73 -17.95 6.84
N SER A 86 37.21 -18.37 8.00
CA SER A 86 37.93 -18.12 9.26
C SER A 86 38.96 -19.24 9.49
N GLY A 87 39.92 -19.32 8.58
CA GLY A 87 41.12 -20.13 8.73
C GLY A 87 42.13 -19.39 9.58
N ASN A 88 42.33 -19.90 10.79
CA ASN A 88 43.28 -19.47 11.81
C ASN A 88 44.67 -19.08 11.26
N LEU A 89 45.00 -17.79 11.17
CA LEU A 89 46.37 -17.30 10.96
C LEU A 89 46.59 -15.99 11.74
N TYR A 90 46.78 -16.11 13.06
CA TYR A 90 47.60 -15.16 13.80
C TYR A 90 48.64 -15.95 14.60
N LYS A 91 49.88 -15.97 14.08
CA LYS A 91 51.08 -16.17 14.92
C LYS A 91 51.60 -14.77 15.24
N PRO A 92 51.71 -14.37 16.52
CA PRO A 92 52.36 -13.11 16.85
C PRO A 92 53.87 -13.25 16.61
N ASN A 93 54.44 -12.36 15.81
CA ASN A 93 55.90 -12.21 15.73
C ASN A 93 56.34 -11.17 16.77
N PRO A 94 57.29 -11.47 17.66
CA PRO A 94 57.79 -10.49 18.62
C PRO A 94 58.97 -9.70 18.00
N LEU A 95 59.19 -8.49 18.53
CA LEU A 95 60.28 -7.54 18.22
C LEU A 95 60.13 -6.68 16.94
N ALA A 96 59.65 -5.45 17.14
CA ALA A 96 60.50 -4.25 17.01
C ALA A 96 59.71 -3.00 17.46
N SER A 97 60.04 -2.51 18.64
CA SER A 97 59.69 -1.17 19.12
C SER A 97 60.36 -0.10 18.26
N LYS A 98 59.60 0.91 17.79
CA LYS A 98 60.09 2.28 17.59
C LYS A 98 58.97 3.29 17.40
N THR A 99 58.74 4.06 18.47
CA THR A 99 58.48 5.51 18.56
C THR A 99 58.13 6.31 17.29
N ALA A 100 57.00 7.02 17.34
CA ALA A 100 56.75 8.42 16.91
C ALA A 100 55.21 8.61 16.92
N ASP A 101 54.60 9.16 17.98
CA ASP A 101 54.40 10.60 18.27
C ASP A 101 53.45 11.32 17.28
N THR A 102 52.45 11.99 17.88
CA THR A 102 51.54 13.02 17.33
C THR A 102 50.51 12.56 16.26
N ASP A 103 49.23 12.95 16.24
CA ASP A 103 48.54 14.13 16.76
C ASP A 103 47.01 13.87 16.84
N LEU A 104 46.35 14.59 17.74
CA LEU A 104 44.89 14.67 17.89
C LEU A 104 44.27 15.41 16.70
N GLN A 105 43.06 15.04 16.27
CA GLN A 105 41.89 15.95 16.16
C GLN A 105 40.68 15.22 15.55
N SER A 106 39.57 15.18 16.28
CA SER A 106 38.20 15.33 15.72
C SER A 106 37.81 16.81 15.88
N PRO A 107 37.07 17.45 14.95
CA PRO A 107 35.60 17.55 15.08
C PRO A 107 34.85 17.62 13.71
N ASN A 108 33.65 17.06 13.51
CA ASN A 108 32.29 17.46 13.93
C ASN A 108 31.59 18.54 13.03
N LEU A 109 30.27 18.32 12.88
CA LEU A 109 29.17 19.20 12.47
C LEU A 109 28.94 19.50 10.97
N HIS A 110 27.78 19.09 10.43
CA HIS A 110 26.57 19.96 10.44
C HIS A 110 25.33 19.27 9.83
N SER A 111 24.28 19.25 10.64
CA SER A 111 22.88 19.06 10.27
C SER A 111 22.37 20.21 9.38
N LYS A 112 21.35 19.94 8.54
CA LYS A 112 20.07 20.71 8.51
C LYS A 112 19.08 20.17 7.48
N GLU A 113 17.93 19.75 8.00
CA GLU A 113 16.65 19.59 7.30
C GLU A 113 16.14 20.91 6.73
N LYS A 114 15.44 20.89 5.59
CA LYS A 114 14.31 21.80 5.28
C LYS A 114 13.26 21.10 4.42
N THR A 115 12.04 21.06 4.96
CA THR A 115 10.77 20.60 4.42
C THR A 115 10.17 21.56 3.36
N PRO A 116 9.17 21.10 2.55
CA PRO A 116 8.74 21.73 1.30
C PRO A 116 7.66 22.81 1.48
N THR A 117 7.65 23.81 0.58
CA THR A 117 6.69 24.93 0.56
C THR A 117 5.53 24.70 -0.41
N LEU A 118 4.33 24.96 0.12
CA LEU A 118 2.97 25.04 -0.44
C LEU A 118 2.81 25.37 -1.94
N ILE A 119 1.96 24.55 -2.60
CA ILE A 119 1.30 24.82 -3.88
C ILE A 119 0.00 25.62 -3.60
N LYS A 120 -0.17 26.77 -4.25
CA LYS A 120 -1.42 27.56 -4.23
C LYS A 120 -2.35 27.11 -5.37
N THR A 121 -3.62 26.89 -5.04
CA THR A 121 -4.74 26.60 -5.96
C THR A 121 -5.17 27.84 -6.75
N PRO A 122 -5.61 27.69 -8.03
CA PRO A 122 -6.22 28.77 -8.78
C PRO A 122 -7.72 28.94 -8.43
N THR A 123 -8.05 30.14 -7.94
CA THR A 123 -9.39 30.66 -7.70
C THR A 123 -10.18 30.80 -8.99
N GLY A 124 -11.40 30.24 -9.01
CA GLY A 124 -12.36 30.35 -10.10
C GLY A 124 -12.94 31.77 -10.25
N LYS A 125 -13.22 32.14 -11.50
CA LYS A 125 -14.00 33.33 -11.86
C LYS A 125 -15.04 32.97 -12.93
N LYS A 126 -16.24 33.48 -12.66
CA LYS A 126 -17.52 33.41 -13.39
C LYS A 126 -17.45 33.58 -14.91
N GLY A 127 -18.31 32.82 -15.60
CA GLY A 127 -19.03 33.17 -16.84
C GLY A 127 -20.19 32.15 -16.93
N GLU A 128 -21.46 32.55 -16.77
CA GLU A 128 -22.34 33.04 -17.83
C GLU A 128 -22.28 32.12 -19.07
N TRP A 129 -23.17 31.13 -19.14
CA TRP A 129 -24.36 30.98 -20.02
C TRP A 129 -24.98 29.60 -19.77
#